data_AF-A0A926Q2G7-F1
#
_entry.id   AF-A0A926Q2G7-F1
#
_cell.length_a   1.000
_cell.length_b   1.000
_cell.length_c   1.000
_cell.angle_alpha   90.00
_cell.angle_beta   90.00
_cell.angle_gamma   90.00
#
_symmetry.space_group_name_H-M   'P 1'
#
loop_
_entity.id
_entity.type
_entity.pdbx_description
1 polymer ?
#
loop_
_entity_poly.entity_id
_entity_poly.type
_entity_poly.pdbx_seq_one_letter_code
_entity_poly.pdbx_strand_id
1 'polypeptide(L)'
;MRKYLIIFLVSLMMVNCMNDCNTIREDLMIEIKKYIEYCEKRADSLEIATETDIYYVNFSIKEDKKFVDIFQECYYNKEYMDGYITIEENKVFFYNSFDSLVDVKCLDTAELLGVPDENSKAAETGFNPVVWTYLVKKDELIRIYEEE
;
A
#
# COMPACT_ATOMS: atom_id res chain seq x y z
N MET A 1 -8.58 3.49 -53.90
CA MET A 1 -8.86 2.10 -53.47
C MET A 1 -9.74 2.14 -52.23
N ARG A 2 -11.00 1.69 -52.35
CA ARG A 2 -11.89 1.44 -51.21
C ARG A 2 -11.39 0.19 -50.47
N LYS A 3 -11.15 0.27 -49.16
CA LYS A 3 -11.15 -0.91 -48.28
C LYS A 3 -11.74 -0.55 -46.91
N TYR A 4 -12.99 -0.95 -46.78
CA TYR A 4 -13.76 -1.39 -45.60
C TYR A 4 -13.31 -0.97 -44.20
N LEU A 5 -14.15 -0.10 -43.63
CA LEU A 5 -14.65 -0.12 -42.27
C LEU A 5 -14.96 -1.56 -41.81
N ILE A 6 -14.31 -2.02 -40.73
CA ILE A 6 -14.85 -3.07 -39.86
C ILE A 6 -14.80 -2.52 -38.44
N ILE A 7 -15.98 -2.18 -37.96
CA ILE A 7 -16.31 -1.96 -36.55
C ILE A 7 -16.26 -3.33 -35.87
N PHE A 8 -15.50 -3.45 -34.78
CA PHE A 8 -15.75 -4.49 -33.80
C PHE A 8 -15.97 -3.84 -32.44
N LEU A 9 -17.24 -3.67 -32.10
CA LEU A 9 -17.72 -3.52 -30.73
C LEU A 9 -17.37 -4.82 -30.00
N VAL A 10 -16.57 -4.73 -28.93
CA VAL A 10 -16.75 -5.61 -27.77
C VAL A 10 -16.91 -4.72 -26.56
N SER A 11 -18.15 -4.67 -26.11
CA SER A 11 -18.51 -4.27 -24.76
C SER A 11 -17.74 -5.12 -23.76
N LEU A 12 -16.92 -4.49 -22.93
CA LEU A 12 -16.70 -4.97 -21.58
C LEU A 12 -17.13 -3.86 -20.63
N MET A 13 -18.45 -3.74 -20.46
CA MET A 13 -18.96 -3.33 -19.16
C MET A 13 -18.61 -4.43 -18.17
N MET A 14 -17.41 -4.37 -17.59
CA MET A 14 -17.27 -4.84 -16.23
C MET A 14 -17.78 -3.71 -15.35
N VAL A 15 -19.09 -3.78 -15.09
CA VAL A 15 -19.62 -3.34 -13.82
C VAL A 15 -18.89 -4.19 -12.78
N ASN A 16 -17.71 -3.75 -12.36
CA ASN A 16 -17.29 -4.09 -11.02
C ASN A 16 -18.25 -3.29 -10.15
N CYS A 17 -19.25 -4.00 -9.62
CA CYS A 17 -19.70 -3.74 -8.26
C CYS A 17 -18.41 -3.67 -7.42
N MET A 18 -17.81 -2.48 -7.33
CA MET A 18 -17.01 -2.13 -6.18
C MET A 18 -18.02 -2.20 -5.06
N ASN A 19 -18.04 -3.35 -4.39
CA ASN A 19 -18.67 -3.45 -3.09
C ASN A 19 -18.19 -2.23 -2.30
N ASP A 20 -19.14 -1.48 -1.73
CA ASP A 20 -18.92 -0.53 -0.63
C ASP A 20 -18.40 -1.31 0.59
N CYS A 21 -17.28 -2.02 0.42
CA CYS A 21 -16.51 -2.55 1.51
C CYS A 21 -15.68 -1.38 2.01
N ASN A 22 -15.96 -0.92 3.23
CA ASN A 22 -15.00 -0.10 3.96
C ASN A 22 -13.78 -0.99 4.27
N THR A 23 -12.96 -1.26 3.24
CA THR A 23 -11.83 -2.19 3.28
C THR A 23 -10.80 -1.77 4.34
N ILE A 24 -10.64 -0.47 4.57
CA ILE A 24 -9.69 0.12 5.51
C ILE A 24 -10.39 1.23 6.28
N ARG A 25 -10.16 1.30 7.60
CA ARG A 25 -10.66 2.36 8.48
C ARG A 25 -10.22 3.73 7.96
N GLU A 26 -11.14 4.70 7.97
CA GLU A 26 -10.96 5.98 7.28
C GLU A 26 -9.71 6.76 7.74
N ASP A 27 -9.46 6.80 9.05
CA ASP A 27 -8.28 7.48 9.61
C ASP A 27 -6.96 6.83 9.16
N LEU A 28 -6.90 5.49 9.09
CA LEU A 28 -5.74 4.77 8.56
C LEU A 28 -5.52 5.08 7.07
N MET A 29 -6.59 5.07 6.27
CA MET A 29 -6.50 5.44 4.84
C MET A 29 -6.00 6.88 4.65
N ILE A 30 -6.43 7.81 5.50
CA ILE A 30 -5.96 9.20 5.48
C ILE A 30 -4.46 9.27 5.78
N GLU A 31 -3.98 8.56 6.80
CA GLU A 31 -2.55 8.56 7.17
C GLU A 31 -1.67 7.87 6.13
N ILE A 32 -2.14 6.79 5.48
CA ILE A 32 -1.45 6.16 4.34
C ILE A 32 -1.25 7.17 3.19
N LYS A 33 -2.32 7.89 2.80
CA LYS A 33 -2.24 8.89 1.72
C LYS A 33 -1.29 10.03 2.07
N LYS A 34 -1.31 10.51 3.31
CA LYS A 34 -0.37 11.54 3.78
C LYS A 34 1.08 11.07 3.75
N TYR A 35 1.33 9.80 4.09
CA TYR A 35 2.67 9.22 4.03
C TYR A 35 3.18 9.14 2.59
N ILE A 36 2.36 8.65 1.67
CA ILE A 36 2.67 8.61 0.23
C ILE A 36 3.03 10.01 -0.28
N GLU A 37 2.15 11.00 -0.04
CA GLU A 37 2.38 12.39 -0.45
C GLU A 37 3.67 12.98 0.18
N TYR A 38 4.00 12.61 1.41
CA TYR A 38 5.24 13.00 2.05
C TYR A 38 6.48 12.43 1.33
N CYS A 39 6.46 11.14 0.99
CA CYS A 39 7.54 10.50 0.25
C CYS A 39 7.70 11.12 -1.15
N GLU A 40 6.62 11.25 -1.92
CA GLU A 40 6.66 11.82 -3.28
C GLU A 40 7.24 13.24 -3.30
N LYS A 41 6.83 14.10 -2.35
CA LYS A 41 7.41 15.45 -2.22
C LYS A 41 8.89 15.42 -1.82
N ARG A 42 9.29 14.44 -1.03
CA ARG A 42 10.69 14.25 -0.65
C ARG A 42 11.52 13.79 -1.85
N ALA A 43 10.98 12.92 -2.70
CA ALA A 43 11.56 12.51 -3.98
C ALA A 43 11.92 13.72 -4.83
N ASP A 44 10.91 14.56 -5.05
CA ASP A 44 10.98 15.74 -5.91
C ASP A 44 12.00 16.77 -5.41
N SER A 45 12.17 16.86 -4.08
CA SER A 45 13.01 17.87 -3.45
C SER A 45 14.46 17.45 -3.21
N LEU A 46 14.75 16.15 -3.08
CA LEU A 46 16.07 15.66 -2.68
C LEU A 46 16.83 14.89 -3.79
N GLU A 47 16.24 14.71 -4.99
CA GLU A 47 16.84 13.90 -6.09
C GLU A 47 17.34 12.51 -5.60
N ILE A 48 16.64 11.90 -4.63
CA ILE A 48 17.08 10.63 -4.05
C ILE A 48 16.80 9.49 -5.04
N ALA A 49 17.83 8.68 -5.29
CA ALA A 49 17.89 7.69 -6.37
C ALA A 49 17.08 6.39 -6.15
N THR A 50 16.33 6.25 -5.06
CA THR A 50 15.62 5.00 -4.73
C THR A 50 14.29 5.31 -4.08
N GLU A 51 13.44 6.03 -4.80
CA GLU A 51 12.02 6.08 -4.48
C GLU A 51 11.32 4.92 -5.19
N THR A 52 10.37 4.33 -4.49
CA THR A 52 9.70 3.10 -4.90
C THR A 52 8.22 3.29 -4.64
N ASP A 53 7.40 2.79 -5.57
CA ASP A 53 5.94 2.85 -5.50
C ASP A 53 5.40 1.74 -4.57
N ILE A 54 6.23 1.14 -3.72
CA ILE A 54 5.90 0.05 -2.80
C ILE A 54 5.90 0.57 -1.37
N TYR A 55 4.75 0.47 -0.72
CA TYR A 55 4.49 0.90 0.63
C TYR A 55 3.98 -0.26 1.47
N TYR A 56 4.38 -0.29 2.73
CA TYR A 56 4.00 -1.29 3.70
C TYR A 56 3.13 -0.63 4.78
N VAL A 57 2.14 -1.40 5.24
CA VAL A 57 1.36 -1.13 6.45
C VAL A 57 1.47 -2.36 7.33
N ASN A 58 2.33 -2.28 8.34
CA ASN A 58 2.63 -3.39 9.24
C ASN A 58 1.97 -3.17 10.60
N PHE A 59 1.27 -4.19 11.08
CA PHE A 59 0.53 -4.13 12.34
C PHE A 59 1.27 -4.96 13.38
N SER A 60 1.39 -4.45 14.61
CA SER A 60 2.09 -5.17 15.68
C SER A 60 1.48 -4.93 17.05
N ILE A 61 1.70 -5.87 17.97
CA ILE A 61 1.33 -5.75 19.38
C ILE A 61 2.61 -5.74 20.21
N LYS A 62 2.81 -4.69 21.02
CA LYS A 62 3.91 -4.58 21.98
C LYS A 62 3.33 -4.12 23.32
N GLU A 63 3.63 -4.85 24.41
CA GLU A 63 3.16 -4.50 25.76
C GLU A 63 1.64 -4.21 25.83
N ASP A 64 0.83 -5.10 25.25
CA ASP A 64 -0.64 -4.97 25.15
C ASP A 64 -1.16 -3.73 24.40
N LYS A 65 -0.27 -2.98 23.73
CA LYS A 65 -0.61 -1.86 22.85
C LYS A 65 -0.51 -2.31 21.39
N LYS A 66 -1.45 -1.83 20.58
CA LYS A 66 -1.52 -2.07 19.14
C LYS A 66 -0.85 -0.93 18.40
N PHE A 67 0.00 -1.25 17.43
CA PHE A 67 0.71 -0.30 16.60
C PHE A 67 0.48 -0.55 15.13
N VAL A 68 0.61 0.51 14.34
CA VAL A 68 0.65 0.47 12.88
C VAL A 68 1.84 1.28 12.41
N ASP A 69 2.70 0.65 11.62
CA ASP A 69 3.86 1.27 10.99
C ASP A 69 3.58 1.41 9.50
N ILE A 70 3.77 2.62 8.95
CA ILE A 70 3.65 2.92 7.52
C ILE A 70 5.02 3.33 7.00
N PHE A 71 5.51 2.64 5.97
CA PHE A 71 6.84 2.91 5.41
C PHE A 71 6.98 2.46 3.95
N GLN A 72 7.91 3.02 3.19
CA GLN A 72 8.29 2.53 1.85
C GLN A 72 9.21 1.31 1.94
N GLU A 73 9.23 0.48 0.90
CA GLU A 73 10.20 -0.59 0.74
C GLU A 73 10.54 -0.81 -0.74
N CYS A 74 11.66 -1.46 -1.07
CA CYS A 74 12.07 -1.71 -2.47
C CYS A 74 11.38 -2.93 -3.12
N TYR A 75 10.69 -3.74 -2.32
CA TYR A 75 10.05 -4.97 -2.74
C TYR A 75 8.91 -5.31 -1.78
N TYR A 76 7.98 -6.19 -2.16
CA TYR A 76 6.97 -6.74 -1.25
C TYR A 76 7.31 -8.19 -0.83
N ASN A 77 6.86 -8.63 0.34
CA ASN A 77 6.99 -10.01 0.77
C ASN A 77 5.68 -10.77 0.54
N LYS A 78 5.66 -11.69 -0.42
CA LYS A 78 4.47 -12.43 -0.81
C LYS A 78 4.01 -13.44 0.23
N GLU A 79 4.94 -14.00 1.02
CA GLU A 79 4.65 -15.10 1.95
C GLU A 79 3.78 -14.65 3.14
N TYR A 80 3.98 -13.42 3.62
CA TYR A 80 3.35 -12.93 4.86
C TYR A 80 2.33 -11.80 4.64
N MET A 81 2.04 -11.47 3.39
CA MET A 81 1.08 -10.43 3.02
C MET A 81 -0.37 -10.87 3.28
N ASP A 82 -1.16 -10.01 3.91
CA ASP A 82 -2.62 -10.20 4.01
C ASP A 82 -3.34 -9.84 2.71
N GLY A 83 -2.79 -8.84 2.01
CA GLY A 83 -3.20 -8.40 0.69
C GLY A 83 -2.68 -6.99 0.41
N TYR A 84 -3.12 -6.40 -0.69
CA TYR A 84 -2.74 -5.06 -1.08
C TYR A 84 -3.92 -4.26 -1.63
N ILE A 85 -3.73 -2.94 -1.68
CA ILE A 85 -4.53 -2.03 -2.50
C ILE A 85 -3.63 -1.29 -3.47
N THR A 86 -4.25 -0.66 -4.45
CA THR A 86 -3.59 0.30 -5.35
C THR A 86 -4.17 1.68 -5.13
N ILE A 87 -3.30 2.67 -4.89
CA ILE A 87 -3.65 4.09 -4.83
C ILE A 87 -2.87 4.76 -5.96
N GLU A 88 -3.55 5.09 -7.05
CA GLU A 88 -2.90 5.55 -8.29
C GLU A 88 -1.90 4.50 -8.82
N GLU A 89 -0.63 4.82 -8.97
CA GLU A 89 0.45 3.87 -9.29
C GLU A 89 0.95 3.09 -8.06
N ASN A 90 0.78 3.67 -6.87
CA ASN A 90 1.35 3.17 -5.62
C ASN A 90 0.69 1.87 -5.14
N LYS A 91 1.52 0.89 -4.76
CA LYS A 91 1.12 -0.38 -4.16
C LYS A 91 1.28 -0.30 -2.65
N VAL A 92 0.19 -0.53 -1.93
CA VAL A 92 0.18 -0.53 -0.46
C VAL A 92 -0.13 -1.93 0.03
N PHE A 93 0.87 -2.58 0.62
CA PHE A 93 0.84 -3.94 1.12
C PHE A 93 0.58 -3.99 2.62
N PHE A 94 -0.33 -4.86 3.04
CA PHE A 94 -0.75 -5.00 4.44
C PHE A 94 -0.21 -6.29 5.04
N TYR A 95 0.29 -6.21 6.27
CA TYR A 95 0.90 -7.33 6.99
C TYR A 95 0.43 -7.42 8.43
N ASN A 96 -0.05 -8.58 8.87
CA ASN A 96 -0.53 -8.86 10.23
C ASN A 96 -1.74 -8.01 10.66
N SER A 97 -2.57 -7.63 9.70
CA SER A 97 -3.69 -6.70 9.81
C SER A 97 -4.60 -6.97 11.00
N PHE A 98 -5.05 -5.89 11.66
CA PHE A 98 -6.12 -5.99 12.64
C PHE A 98 -7.48 -5.87 11.96
N ASP A 99 -8.38 -6.82 12.19
CA ASP A 99 -9.77 -6.80 11.68
C ASP A 99 -10.54 -5.52 12.05
N SER A 100 -10.15 -4.83 13.12
CA SER A 100 -10.72 -3.55 13.53
C SER A 100 -10.30 -2.35 12.66
N LEU A 101 -9.29 -2.53 11.81
CA LEU A 101 -8.69 -1.51 10.96
C LEU A 101 -8.78 -1.85 9.48
N VAL A 102 -8.71 -3.14 9.12
CA VAL A 102 -8.68 -3.60 7.74
C VAL A 102 -9.53 -4.86 7.61
N ASP A 103 -10.47 -4.87 6.66
CA ASP A 103 -11.13 -6.10 6.23
C ASP A 103 -10.28 -6.76 5.16
N VAL A 104 -9.43 -7.71 5.58
CA VAL A 104 -8.48 -8.40 4.70
C VAL A 104 -9.15 -9.14 3.54
N LYS A 105 -10.45 -9.49 3.65
CA LYS A 105 -11.19 -10.16 2.58
C LYS A 105 -11.47 -9.24 1.40
N CYS A 106 -11.36 -7.94 1.61
CA CYS A 106 -11.56 -6.92 0.59
C CYS A 106 -10.23 -6.41 -0.01
N LEU A 107 -9.09 -6.97 0.41
CA LEU A 107 -7.79 -6.69 -0.21
C LEU A 107 -7.56 -7.56 -1.44
N ASP A 108 -6.76 -7.05 -2.38
CA ASP A 108 -6.29 -7.84 -3.52
C ASP A 108 -5.17 -8.79 -3.07
N THR A 109 -5.11 -9.97 -3.66
CA THR A 109 -4.10 -11.01 -3.42
C THR A 109 -3.55 -11.59 -4.73
N ALA A 110 -3.98 -11.05 -5.87
CA ALA A 110 -3.52 -11.47 -7.18
C ALA A 110 -2.02 -11.22 -7.32
N GLU A 111 -1.36 -12.11 -8.07
CA GLU A 111 0.05 -11.98 -8.38
C GLU A 111 0.34 -10.69 -9.16
N LEU A 112 1.28 -9.89 -8.64
CA LEU A 112 1.69 -8.63 -9.24
C LEU A 112 2.90 -8.83 -10.16
N LEU A 113 2.62 -8.98 -11.46
CA LEU A 113 3.68 -9.08 -12.46
C LEU A 113 4.41 -7.74 -12.60
N GLY A 114 5.75 -7.77 -12.49
CA GLY A 114 6.60 -6.60 -12.68
C GLY A 114 6.77 -5.72 -11.43
N VAL A 115 6.12 -6.06 -10.32
CA VAL A 115 6.40 -5.45 -9.01
C VAL A 115 7.46 -6.32 -8.30
N PRO A 116 8.60 -5.75 -7.88
CA PRO A 116 9.64 -6.49 -7.18
C PRO A 116 9.13 -7.20 -5.91
N ASP A 117 9.40 -8.49 -5.78
CA ASP A 117 9.10 -9.30 -4.60
C ASP A 117 10.38 -9.63 -3.80
N GLU A 118 10.26 -10.42 -2.73
CA GLU A 118 11.37 -10.82 -1.85
C GLU A 118 12.46 -11.66 -2.54
N ASN A 119 12.21 -12.16 -3.75
CA ASN A 119 13.17 -12.92 -4.55
C ASN A 119 13.82 -12.07 -5.66
N SER A 120 13.45 -10.79 -5.75
CA SER A 120 13.98 -9.86 -6.73
C SER A 120 15.34 -9.27 -6.32
N LYS A 121 16.08 -8.73 -7.29
CA LYS A 121 17.32 -7.97 -6.99
C LYS A 121 17.08 -6.74 -6.13
N ALA A 122 15.86 -6.20 -6.12
CA ALA A 122 15.53 -5.05 -5.29
C ALA A 122 15.61 -5.40 -3.80
N ALA A 123 15.31 -6.65 -3.42
CA ALA A 123 15.44 -7.16 -2.05
C ALA A 123 16.88 -7.24 -1.55
N GLU A 124 17.87 -7.24 -2.45
CA GLU A 124 19.29 -7.18 -2.09
C GLU A 124 19.75 -5.75 -1.80
N THR A 125 18.92 -4.75 -2.10
CA THR A 125 19.23 -3.34 -1.88
C THR A 125 18.86 -2.97 -0.45
N GLY A 126 19.85 -2.61 0.37
CA GLY A 126 19.58 -2.08 1.70
C GLY A 126 18.80 -0.76 1.59
N PHE A 127 17.56 -0.76 2.06
CA PHE A 127 16.70 0.41 2.12
C PHE A 127 16.47 0.81 3.58
N ASN A 128 16.59 2.10 3.89
CA ASN A 128 16.32 2.62 5.22
C ASN A 128 15.18 3.64 5.13
N PRO A 129 13.92 3.18 5.20
CA PRO A 129 12.77 4.06 5.06
C PRO A 129 12.59 4.97 6.27
N VAL A 130 11.95 6.13 6.05
CA VAL A 130 11.34 6.87 7.16
C VAL A 130 10.08 6.13 7.57
N VAL A 131 9.95 5.77 8.84
CA VAL A 131 8.78 5.03 9.34
C VAL A 131 7.84 5.99 10.05
N TRP A 132 6.55 5.94 9.72
CA TRP A 132 5.51 6.62 10.51
C TRP A 132 4.79 5.59 11.38
N THR A 133 5.02 5.68 12.68
CA THR A 133 4.47 4.77 13.69
C THR A 133 3.24 5.39 14.36
N TYR A 134 2.19 4.59 14.53
CA TYR A 134 0.94 5.01 15.16
C TYR A 134 0.54 4.06 16.28
N LEU A 135 0.11 4.63 17.42
CA LEU A 135 -0.60 3.89 18.45
C LEU A 135 -2.08 3.80 18.08
N VAL A 136 -2.60 2.57 18.02
CA VAL A 136 -4.02 2.32 17.72
C VAL A 136 -4.84 2.50 18.99
N LYS A 137 -5.80 3.43 18.94
CA LYS A 137 -6.89 3.55 19.90
C LYS A 137 -8.20 3.14 19.23
N LYS A 138 -9.23 3.00 20.06
CA LYS A 138 -10.55 2.53 19.62
C LYS A 138 -11.09 3.35 18.44
N ASP A 139 -10.98 4.67 18.55
CA ASP A 139 -11.62 5.62 17.62
C ASP A 139 -10.61 6.54 16.91
N GLU A 140 -9.30 6.33 17.09
CA GLU A 140 -8.26 7.17 16.49
C GLU A 140 -6.93 6.41 16.29
N LEU A 141 -6.06 6.98 15.46
CA LEU A 141 -4.63 6.68 15.37
C LEU A 141 -3.84 7.85 15.95
N ILE A 142 -2.97 7.58 16.93
CA ILE A 142 -2.10 8.59 17.53
C ILE A 142 -0.70 8.40 16.98
N ARG A 143 -0.23 9.33 16.15
CA ARG A 143 1.13 9.30 15.62
C ARG A 143 2.15 9.45 16.76
N ILE A 144 3.12 8.55 16.80
CA ILE A 144 4.27 8.61 17.70
C ILE A 144 5.39 9.29 16.91
N TYR A 145 5.81 10.46 17.36
CA TYR A 145 7.03 11.08 16.84
C TYR A 145 8.19 10.39 17.57
N GLU A 146 9.04 9.70 16.83
CA GLU A 146 10.38 9.42 17.34
C GLU A 146 11.13 10.77 17.35
N GLU A 147 11.54 11.23 18.53
CA GLU A 147 12.50 12.33 18.63
C GLU A 147 13.81 11.83 17.99
N GLU A 148 14.17 12.37 16.82
CA GLU A 148 15.50 12.18 16.21
C GLU A 148 16.61 12.81 17.06
#